data_AF-A0A1G2ZGS6-F1
#
_entry.id   AF-A0A1G2ZGS6-F1
#
_cell.length_a   1.000
_cell.length_b   1.000
_cell.length_c   1.000
_cell.angle_alpha   90.00
_cell.angle_beta   90.00
_cell.angle_gamma   90.00
#
_symmetry.space_group_name_H-M   'P 1'
#
loop_
_entity.id
_entity.type
_entity.pdbx_description
1 polymer ?
#
loop_
_entity_poly.entity_id
_entity_poly.type
_entity_poly.pdbx_seq_one_letter_code
_entity_poly.pdbx_strand_id
1 'polypeptide(L)'
;MKRGLLWYSLLAVAIGLALAVVEVFLGRGSFIHFVLVIGVCIYIGGPLLLFSVIYFSLLRGRLGKELSKIATSALLGVVVVLLQLISLPLGGAVYRADVREAQELCESLVPLIDKYREAHGIYPDSIDAFIDKGKPLPRLLTRSGKFYLGGEDGFSFNFIDPAGLMTMYCYESDERKWFKFD
;
A
#
# COMPACT_ATOMS: atom_id res chain seq x y z
N MET A 1 -39.78 -13.03 0.12
CA MET A 1 -38.47 -13.19 -0.57
C MET A 1 -37.57 -11.95 -0.55
N LYS A 2 -38.09 -10.71 -0.61
CA LYS A 2 -37.26 -9.48 -0.70
C LYS A 2 -36.38 -9.18 0.53
N ARG A 3 -36.81 -9.53 1.75
CA ARG A 3 -36.03 -9.25 2.99
C ARG A 3 -34.70 -10.01 3.05
N GLY A 4 -34.66 -11.27 2.59
CA GLY A 4 -33.44 -12.08 2.65
C GLY A 4 -32.32 -11.53 1.75
N LEU A 5 -32.67 -11.14 0.52
CA LEU A 5 -31.68 -10.59 -0.43
C LEU A 5 -31.02 -9.32 0.10
N LEU A 6 -31.79 -8.43 0.72
CA LEU A 6 -31.27 -7.20 1.32
C LEU A 6 -30.21 -7.50 2.37
N TRP A 7 -30.48 -8.45 3.28
CA TRP A 7 -29.53 -8.86 4.31
C TRP A 7 -28.24 -9.44 3.72
N TYR A 8 -28.34 -10.28 2.69
CA TYR A 8 -27.14 -10.82 2.01
C TYR A 8 -26.33 -9.74 1.30
N SER A 9 -26.98 -8.76 0.68
CA SER A 9 -26.30 -7.62 0.05
C SER A 9 -25.57 -6.77 1.08
N LEU A 10 -26.20 -6.44 2.21
CA LEU A 10 -25.56 -5.70 3.29
C LEU A 10 -24.37 -6.47 3.87
N LEU A 11 -24.52 -7.78 4.08
CA LEU A 11 -23.44 -8.64 4.56
C LEU A 11 -22.27 -8.69 3.57
N ALA A 12 -22.53 -8.83 2.27
CA ALA A 12 -21.50 -8.81 1.23
C ALA A 12 -20.73 -7.48 1.22
N VAL A 13 -21.44 -6.36 1.34
CA VAL A 13 -20.80 -5.03 1.44
C VAL A 13 -19.94 -4.93 2.70
N ALA A 14 -20.46 -5.35 3.85
CA ALA A 14 -19.72 -5.33 5.11
C ALA A 14 -18.43 -6.18 5.04
N ILE A 15 -18.52 -7.39 4.46
CA ILE A 15 -17.36 -8.27 4.25
C ILE A 15 -16.36 -7.61 3.28
N GLY A 16 -16.83 -7.08 2.16
CA GLY A 16 -15.97 -6.42 1.17
C GLY A 16 -15.20 -5.23 1.76
N LEU A 17 -15.87 -4.40 2.55
CA LEU A 17 -15.24 -3.27 3.24
C LEU A 17 -14.25 -3.73 4.32
N ALA A 18 -14.60 -4.75 5.11
CA ALA A 18 -13.69 -5.29 6.12
C ALA A 18 -12.40 -5.84 5.49
N LEU A 19 -12.52 -6.59 4.38
CA LEU A 19 -11.36 -7.07 3.62
C LEU A 19 -10.54 -5.91 3.06
N ALA A 20 -11.18 -4.89 2.48
CA ALA A 20 -10.47 -3.74 1.93
C ALA A 20 -9.66 -3.00 3.01
N VAL A 21 -10.20 -2.88 4.23
CA VAL A 21 -9.47 -2.32 5.38
C VAL A 21 -8.25 -3.17 5.72
N VAL A 22 -8.39 -4.50 5.79
CA VAL A 22 -7.27 -5.42 6.05
C VAL A 22 -6.19 -5.29 4.97
N GLU A 23 -6.58 -5.23 3.70
CA GLU A 23 -5.68 -5.01 2.57
C GLU A 23 -4.91 -3.69 2.68
N VAL A 24 -5.56 -2.59 3.08
CA VAL A 24 -4.89 -1.31 3.33
C VAL A 24 -3.78 -1.45 4.38
N PHE A 25 -4.05 -2.15 5.49
CA PHE A 25 -3.07 -2.31 6.56
C PHE A 25 -1.90 -3.24 6.20
N LEU A 26 -2.17 -4.32 5.47
CA LEU A 26 -1.14 -5.28 5.06
C LEU A 26 -0.33 -4.77 3.86
N GLY A 27 -1.03 -4.31 2.84
CA GLY A 27 -0.47 -3.87 1.56
C GLY A 27 0.11 -2.46 1.61
N ARG A 28 -0.53 -1.53 2.33
CA ARG A 28 -0.18 -0.09 2.46
C ARG A 28 0.26 0.52 1.14
N GLY A 29 -0.50 0.29 0.06
CA GLY A 29 -0.22 0.90 -1.25
C GLY A 29 1.04 0.38 -1.97
N SER A 30 1.62 -0.75 -1.55
CA SER A 30 2.75 -1.36 -2.26
C SER A 30 2.38 -1.82 -3.68
N PHE A 31 3.40 -2.00 -4.53
CA PHE A 31 3.24 -2.54 -5.89
C PHE A 31 2.56 -3.91 -5.89
N ILE A 32 2.99 -4.80 -4.98
CA ILE A 32 2.40 -6.13 -4.82
C ILE A 32 0.92 -6.03 -4.46
N HIS A 33 0.56 -5.12 -3.55
CA HIS A 33 -0.83 -4.87 -3.20
C HIS A 33 -1.66 -4.42 -4.41
N PHE A 34 -1.15 -3.49 -5.21
CA PHE A 34 -1.81 -3.06 -6.44
C PHE A 34 -2.04 -4.22 -7.42
N VAL A 35 -0.99 -5.00 -7.71
CA VAL A 35 -1.07 -6.14 -8.64
C VAL A 35 -2.06 -7.20 -8.15
N LEU A 36 -2.06 -7.52 -6.86
CA LEU A 36 -2.97 -8.51 -6.29
C LEU A 36 -4.44 -8.08 -6.39
N VAL A 37 -4.77 -6.84 -6.03
CA VAL A 37 -6.15 -6.34 -6.07
C VAL A 37 -6.67 -6.31 -7.51
N ILE A 38 -5.87 -5.80 -8.46
CA ILE A 38 -6.24 -5.77 -9.88
C ILE A 38 -6.37 -7.20 -10.43
N GLY A 39 -5.42 -8.09 -10.10
CA GLY A 39 -5.46 -9.49 -10.48
C GLY A 39 -6.74 -10.19 -9.99
N VAL A 40 -7.10 -10.03 -8.71
CA VAL A 40 -8.34 -10.58 -8.16
C VAL A 40 -9.58 -10.03 -8.86
N CYS A 41 -9.62 -8.71 -9.15
CA CYS A 41 -10.74 -8.10 -9.87
C CYS A 41 -10.90 -8.68 -11.28
N ILE A 42 -9.81 -8.87 -12.02
CA ILE A 42 -9.86 -9.37 -13.39
C ILE A 42 -10.15 -10.88 -13.41
N TYR A 43 -9.36 -11.68 -12.70
CA TYR A 43 -9.39 -13.14 -12.79
C TYR A 43 -10.51 -13.80 -11.99
N ILE A 44 -11.05 -13.13 -10.97
CA ILE A 44 -12.17 -13.64 -10.16
C ILE A 44 -13.43 -12.81 -10.42
N GLY A 45 -13.34 -11.49 -10.29
CA GLY A 45 -14.49 -10.59 -10.47
C GLY A 45 -15.05 -10.65 -11.89
N GLY A 46 -14.19 -10.62 -12.91
CA GLY A 46 -14.57 -10.68 -14.33
C GLY A 46 -15.43 -11.91 -14.68
N PRO A 47 -14.95 -13.15 -14.47
CA PRO A 47 -15.72 -14.35 -14.74
C PRO A 47 -17.04 -14.44 -13.99
N LEU A 48 -17.07 -14.05 -12.70
CA LEU A 48 -18.31 -14.05 -11.90
C LEU A 48 -19.33 -13.04 -12.43
N LEU A 49 -18.88 -11.86 -12.85
CA LEU A 49 -19.73 -10.83 -13.45
C LEU A 49 -20.29 -11.30 -14.79
N LEU A 50 -19.44 -11.84 -15.67
CA LEU A 50 -19.86 -12.35 -16.97
C LEU A 50 -20.91 -13.45 -16.81
N PHE A 51 -20.67 -14.42 -15.93
CA PHE A 51 -21.63 -15.48 -15.62
C PHE A 51 -22.97 -14.91 -15.13
N SER A 52 -22.92 -13.96 -14.20
CA SER A 52 -24.12 -13.34 -13.63
C SER A 52 -24.92 -12.58 -14.71
N VAL A 53 -24.25 -11.81 -15.55
CA VAL A 53 -24.86 -11.05 -16.65
C VAL A 53 -25.51 -11.98 -17.67
N ILE A 54 -24.80 -13.02 -18.13
CA ILE A 54 -25.36 -14.00 -19.08
C ILE A 54 -26.61 -14.67 -18.49
N TYR A 55 -26.55 -15.08 -17.22
CA TYR A 55 -27.69 -15.71 -16.55
C TYR A 55 -28.91 -14.78 -16.49
N PHE A 56 -28.74 -13.55 -15.98
CA PHE A 56 -29.86 -12.63 -15.77
C PHE A 56 -30.43 -12.07 -17.07
N SER A 57 -29.62 -11.93 -18.12
CA SER A 57 -30.04 -11.38 -19.41
C SER A 57 -30.63 -12.42 -20.36
N LEU A 58 -30.05 -13.62 -20.44
CA LEU A 58 -30.40 -14.59 -21.49
C LEU A 58 -31.14 -15.83 -20.97
N LEU A 59 -30.89 -16.22 -19.72
CA LEU A 59 -31.31 -17.51 -19.19
C LEU A 59 -32.41 -17.41 -18.12
N ARG A 60 -32.70 -16.18 -17.67
CA ARG A 60 -33.74 -15.91 -16.67
C ARG A 60 -35.11 -16.34 -17.20
N GLY A 61 -35.74 -17.29 -16.51
CA GLY A 61 -37.04 -17.87 -16.87
C GLY A 61 -36.97 -19.18 -17.65
N ARG A 62 -35.81 -19.52 -18.22
CA ARG A 62 -35.57 -20.85 -18.86
C ARG A 62 -34.99 -21.86 -17.89
N LEU A 63 -34.19 -21.40 -16.92
CA LEU A 63 -33.46 -22.26 -15.99
C LEU A 63 -34.09 -22.24 -14.59
N GLY A 64 -33.92 -23.34 -13.85
CA GLY A 64 -34.53 -23.57 -12.54
C GLY A 64 -34.08 -22.60 -11.44
N LYS A 65 -34.82 -22.60 -10.32
CA LYS A 65 -34.59 -21.71 -9.16
C LYS A 65 -33.20 -21.85 -8.54
N GLU A 66 -32.58 -23.03 -8.62
CA GLU A 66 -31.22 -23.24 -8.07
C GLU A 66 -30.17 -22.40 -8.78
N LEU A 67 -30.23 -22.32 -10.11
CA LEU A 67 -29.26 -21.51 -10.86
C LEU A 67 -29.43 -20.01 -10.57
N SER A 68 -30.63 -19.57 -10.21
CA SER A 68 -30.87 -18.19 -9.76
C SER A 68 -30.14 -17.88 -8.46
N LYS A 69 -30.07 -18.83 -7.52
CA LYS A 69 -29.32 -18.66 -6.27
C LYS A 69 -27.83 -18.59 -6.54
N ILE A 70 -27.31 -19.43 -7.43
CA ILE A 70 -25.89 -19.43 -7.83
C ILE A 70 -25.52 -18.10 -8.49
N ALA A 71 -26.30 -17.63 -9.47
CA ALA A 71 -26.06 -16.35 -10.13
C ALA A 71 -26.18 -15.16 -9.17
N THR A 72 -27.11 -15.20 -8.22
CA THR A 72 -27.22 -14.17 -7.17
C THR A 72 -25.99 -14.18 -6.27
N SER A 73 -25.52 -15.36 -5.88
CA SER A 73 -24.32 -15.50 -5.04
C SER A 73 -23.06 -15.05 -5.78
N ALA A 74 -22.94 -15.37 -7.07
CA ALA A 74 -21.87 -14.87 -7.93
C ALA A 74 -21.87 -13.35 -8.01
N LEU A 75 -23.04 -12.72 -8.20
CA LEU A 75 -23.17 -11.27 -8.22
C LEU A 75 -22.79 -10.62 -6.88
N LEU A 76 -23.15 -11.23 -5.74
CA LEU A 76 -22.70 -10.78 -4.42
C LEU A 76 -21.17 -10.90 -4.28
N GLY A 77 -20.58 -11.99 -4.80
CA GLY A 77 -19.13 -12.16 -4.87
C GLY A 77 -18.44 -11.06 -5.69
N VAL A 78 -19.02 -10.66 -6.82
CA VAL A 78 -18.53 -9.51 -7.61
C VAL A 78 -18.52 -8.24 -6.78
N VAL A 79 -19.57 -7.96 -5.99
CA VAL A 79 -19.62 -6.78 -5.12
C VAL A 79 -18.47 -6.81 -4.11
N VAL A 80 -18.21 -7.95 -3.46
CA VAL A 80 -17.09 -8.11 -2.52
C VAL A 80 -15.75 -7.85 -3.20
N VAL A 81 -15.53 -8.42 -4.39
CA VAL A 81 -14.29 -8.25 -5.16
C VAL A 81 -14.09 -6.81 -5.59
N LEU A 82 -15.12 -6.16 -6.14
CA LEU A 82 -15.01 -4.77 -6.61
C LEU A 82 -14.80 -3.78 -5.45
N LEU A 83 -15.31 -4.07 -4.26
CA LEU A 83 -15.05 -3.24 -3.07
C LEU A 83 -13.57 -3.22 -2.68
N GLN A 84 -12.78 -4.23 -3.06
CA GLN A 84 -11.33 -4.23 -2.82
C GLN A 84 -10.64 -3.07 -3.56
N LEU A 85 -11.20 -2.55 -4.66
CA LEU A 85 -10.61 -1.40 -5.36
C LEU A 85 -10.51 -0.14 -4.48
N ILE A 86 -11.33 -0.03 -3.42
CA ILE A 86 -11.26 1.07 -2.45
C ILE A 86 -9.95 1.01 -1.63
N SER A 87 -9.35 -0.17 -1.46
CA SER A 87 -8.09 -0.33 -0.73
C SER A 87 -6.91 0.35 -1.45
N LEU A 88 -6.98 0.53 -2.77
CA LEU A 88 -5.92 1.14 -3.57
C LEU A 88 -5.68 2.63 -3.23
N PRO A 89 -6.66 3.56 -3.36
CA PRO A 89 -6.45 4.97 -3.03
C PRO A 89 -6.16 5.18 -1.54
N LEU A 90 -6.79 4.41 -0.65
CA LEU A 90 -6.55 4.49 0.79
C LEU A 90 -5.14 4.00 1.14
N GLY A 91 -4.72 2.87 0.59
CA GLY A 91 -3.37 2.34 0.74
C GLY A 91 -2.32 3.32 0.21
N GLY A 92 -2.59 3.95 -0.93
CA GLY A 92 -1.72 5.01 -1.47
C GLY A 92 -1.63 6.25 -0.58
N ALA A 93 -2.70 6.61 0.13
CA ALA A 93 -2.67 7.70 1.10
C ALA A 93 -1.82 7.35 2.33
N VAL A 94 -1.98 6.14 2.87
CA VAL A 94 -1.15 5.63 3.97
C VAL A 94 0.32 5.60 3.56
N TYR A 95 0.62 5.10 2.36
CA TYR A 95 1.97 5.06 1.79
C TYR A 95 2.60 6.46 1.70
N ARG A 96 1.88 7.46 1.18
CA ARG A 96 2.41 8.84 1.11
C ARG A 96 2.71 9.42 2.49
N ALA A 97 1.91 9.06 3.51
CA ALA A 97 2.19 9.44 4.88
C ALA A 97 3.47 8.76 5.39
N ASP A 98 3.67 7.47 5.10
CA ASP A 98 4.88 6.72 5.47
C ASP A 98 6.15 7.31 4.82
N VAL A 99 6.08 7.72 3.55
CA VAL A 99 7.19 8.40 2.85
C VAL A 99 7.50 9.73 3.52
N ARG A 100 6.48 10.55 3.76
CA ARG A 100 6.68 11.85 4.41
C ARG A 100 7.29 11.70 5.80
N GLU A 101 6.81 10.77 6.62
CA GLU A 101 7.36 10.50 7.96
C GLU A 101 8.84 10.09 7.90
N ALA A 102 9.21 9.25 6.92
CA ALA A 102 10.60 8.86 6.71
C ALA A 102 11.48 10.04 6.28
N GLN A 103 10.99 10.87 5.36
CA GLN A 103 11.71 12.07 4.90
C GLN A 103 11.88 13.09 6.02
N GLU A 104 10.82 13.39 6.78
CA GLU A 104 10.84 14.33 7.90
C GLU A 104 11.86 13.90 8.98
N LEU A 105 11.94 12.60 9.31
CA LEU A 105 12.95 12.13 10.25
C LEU A 105 14.36 12.34 9.69
N CYS A 106 14.63 11.92 8.45
CA CYS A 106 15.94 12.08 7.83
C CYS A 106 16.35 13.56 7.76
N GLU A 107 15.44 14.45 7.35
CA GLU A 107 15.66 15.89 7.30
C GLU A 107 15.91 16.49 8.68
N SER A 108 15.27 15.98 9.74
CA SER A 108 15.53 16.42 11.10
C SER A 108 16.93 16.07 11.61
N LEU A 109 17.57 15.04 11.03
CA LEU A 109 18.94 14.62 11.38
C LEU A 109 20.00 15.49 10.70
N VAL A 110 19.69 16.08 9.54
CA VAL A 110 20.60 16.91 8.75
C VAL A 110 21.35 17.96 9.59
N PRO A 111 20.70 18.85 10.37
CA PRO A 111 21.41 19.85 11.16
C PRO A 111 22.31 19.24 12.25
N LEU A 112 21.98 18.07 12.79
CA LEU A 112 22.80 17.38 13.79
C LEU A 112 24.07 16.81 13.16
N ILE A 113 23.94 16.26 11.96
CA ILE A 113 25.04 15.72 11.15
C ILE A 113 25.97 16.84 10.69
N ASP A 114 25.42 17.97 10.23
CA ASP A 114 26.21 19.14 9.83
C ASP A 114 27.03 19.67 11.02
N LYS A 115 26.40 19.81 12.20
CA LYS A 115 27.09 20.22 13.43
C LYS A 115 28.19 19.22 13.83
N TYR A 116 27.95 17.92 13.62
CA TYR A 116 28.98 16.91 13.87
C TYR A 116 30.19 17.11 12.94
N ARG A 117 29.96 17.37 11.65
CA ARG A 117 31.03 17.67 10.68
C ARG A 117 31.77 18.95 11.04
N GLU A 118 31.10 20.01 11.42
CA GLU A 118 31.75 21.25 11.86
C GLU A 118 32.72 21.01 13.03
N ALA A 119 32.37 20.10 13.94
CA ALA A 119 33.19 19.79 15.10
C ALA A 119 34.34 18.79 14.82
N HIS A 120 34.16 17.85 13.88
CA HIS A 120 35.09 16.73 13.68
C HIS A 120 35.79 16.73 12.31
N GLY A 121 35.38 17.61 11.38
CA GLY A 121 35.88 17.68 10.01
C GLY A 121 35.30 16.65 9.03
N ILE A 122 34.62 15.61 9.53
CA ILE A 122 34.03 14.52 8.74
C ILE A 122 32.57 14.27 9.13
N TYR A 123 31.76 13.74 8.21
CA TYR A 123 30.44 13.24 8.58
C TYR A 123 30.57 11.93 9.39
N PRO A 124 29.62 11.62 10.28
CA PRO A 124 29.67 10.41 11.09
C PRO A 124 29.47 9.15 10.22
N ASP A 125 30.09 8.03 10.58
CA ASP A 125 29.88 6.75 9.86
C ASP A 125 28.52 6.10 10.16
N SER A 126 27.88 6.49 11.27
CA SER A 126 26.57 6.02 11.71
C SER A 126 25.78 7.15 12.37
N ILE A 127 24.45 7.08 12.25
CA ILE A 127 23.50 8.01 12.87
C ILE A 127 22.90 7.51 14.19
N ASP A 128 23.34 6.35 14.70
CA ASP A 128 22.82 5.74 15.93
C ASP A 128 22.94 6.65 17.16
N ALA A 129 23.88 7.60 17.14
CA ALA A 129 24.07 8.59 18.20
C ALA A 129 23.01 9.71 18.19
N PHE A 130 22.36 9.96 17.05
CA PHE A 130 21.37 11.03 16.88
C PHE A 130 19.92 10.51 16.95
N ILE A 131 19.73 9.20 16.80
CA ILE A 131 18.42 8.57 16.88
C ILE A 131 18.05 8.31 18.35
N ASP A 132 16.84 8.72 18.72
CA ASP A 132 16.25 8.35 20.00
C ASP A 132 15.90 6.86 20.03
N LYS A 133 16.69 6.07 20.77
CA LYS A 133 16.51 4.61 20.91
C LYS A 133 15.17 4.22 21.54
N GLY A 134 14.47 5.15 22.20
CA GLY A 134 13.14 4.92 22.76
C GLY A 134 11.99 5.07 21.76
N LYS A 135 12.25 5.63 20.57
CA LYS A 135 11.22 5.85 19.55
C LYS A 135 11.35 4.83 18.41
N PRO A 136 10.23 4.23 17.96
CA PRO A 136 10.26 3.37 16.79
C PRO A 136 10.66 4.19 15.55
N LEU A 137 11.51 3.61 14.71
CA LEU A 137 11.83 4.20 13.43
C LEU A 137 10.62 4.14 12.48
N PRO A 138 10.48 5.11 11.56
CA PRO A 138 9.54 5.01 10.46
C PRO A 138 9.68 3.68 9.73
N ARG A 139 8.55 3.10 9.34
CA ARG A 139 8.48 1.75 8.77
C ARG A 139 9.41 1.57 7.56
N LEU A 140 9.49 2.58 6.69
CA LEU A 140 10.31 2.51 5.47
C LEU A 140 11.81 2.45 5.78
N LEU A 141 12.26 3.14 6.83
CA LEU A 141 13.65 3.12 7.28
C LEU A 141 13.98 1.79 7.96
N THR A 142 13.04 1.25 8.76
CA THR A 142 13.21 -0.05 9.42
C THR A 142 13.43 -1.20 8.43
N ARG A 143 12.77 -1.17 7.27
CA ARG A 143 12.86 -2.23 6.25
C ARG A 143 14.07 -2.13 5.33
N SER A 144 14.64 -0.93 5.19
CA SER A 144 15.74 -0.68 4.25
C SER A 144 17.11 -1.08 4.80
N GLY A 145 17.18 -1.49 6.07
CA GLY A 145 18.44 -1.82 6.73
C GLY A 145 19.24 -0.57 7.04
N LYS A 146 20.37 -0.35 6.35
CA LYS A 146 21.17 0.87 6.51
C LYS A 146 20.60 1.97 5.62
N PHE A 147 19.82 2.87 6.21
CA PHE A 147 19.24 4.00 5.49
C PHE A 147 20.13 5.25 5.46
N TYR A 148 21.33 5.18 6.04
CA TYR A 148 22.31 6.28 6.08
C TYR A 148 23.68 5.80 5.64
N LEU A 149 24.36 6.64 4.86
CA LEU A 149 25.74 6.48 4.42
C LEU A 149 26.45 7.83 4.59
N GLY A 150 27.49 7.88 5.42
CA GLY A 150 28.32 9.09 5.64
C GLY A 150 29.77 8.85 5.23
N GLY A 151 30.54 9.94 5.08
CA GLY A 151 31.97 9.91 4.78
C GLY A 151 32.64 11.29 4.86
N GLU A 152 33.80 11.45 4.20
CA GLU A 152 34.55 12.71 4.21
C GLU A 152 33.86 13.82 3.39
N ASP A 153 33.37 13.46 2.20
CA ASP A 153 32.87 14.43 1.22
C ASP A 153 31.38 14.74 1.38
N GLY A 154 30.59 13.76 1.84
CA GLY A 154 29.14 13.85 1.82
C GLY A 154 28.45 12.82 2.71
N PHE A 155 27.13 12.91 2.76
CA PHE A 155 26.27 11.86 3.28
C PHE A 155 25.01 11.71 2.43
N SER A 156 24.39 10.53 2.52
CA SER A 156 23.10 10.28 1.90
C SER A 156 22.15 9.52 2.82
N PHE A 157 20.86 9.75 2.62
CA PHE A 157 19.81 8.89 3.17
C PHE A 157 19.16 8.11 2.04
N ASN A 158 18.89 6.82 2.24
CA ASN A 158 18.22 6.02 1.22
C ASN A 158 17.22 5.04 1.83
N PHE A 159 16.10 4.84 1.13
CA PHE A 159 15.15 3.79 1.48
C PHE A 159 14.39 3.28 0.25
N ILE A 160 14.01 2.01 0.29
CA ILE A 160 13.29 1.34 -0.80
C ILE A 160 11.84 1.84 -0.84
N ASP A 161 11.37 2.18 -2.04
CA ASP A 161 9.98 2.52 -2.30
C ASP A 161 9.15 1.25 -2.58
N PRO A 162 8.29 0.78 -1.65
CA PRO A 162 7.47 -0.39 -1.87
C PRO A 162 6.39 -0.22 -2.95
N ALA A 163 6.11 1.00 -3.41
CA ALA A 163 5.14 1.27 -4.47
C ALA A 163 5.71 1.03 -5.88
N GLY A 164 7.04 1.00 -6.02
CA GLY A 164 7.75 0.62 -7.24
C GLY A 164 8.34 -0.78 -7.16
N LEU A 165 8.83 -1.31 -8.29
CA LEU A 165 9.44 -2.65 -8.35
C LEU A 165 10.89 -2.65 -7.83
N MET A 166 11.66 -1.62 -8.21
CA MET A 166 13.05 -1.41 -7.81
C MET A 166 13.33 0.06 -7.47
N THR A 167 12.27 0.79 -7.17
CA THR A 167 12.34 2.22 -6.95
C THR A 167 12.93 2.52 -5.57
N MET A 168 13.75 3.55 -5.46
CA MET A 168 14.31 4.01 -4.19
C MET A 168 14.29 5.54 -4.07
N TYR A 169 14.16 6.02 -2.84
CA TYR A 169 14.38 7.42 -2.50
C TYR A 169 15.82 7.59 -2.02
N CYS A 170 16.49 8.64 -2.50
CA CYS A 170 17.82 9.04 -2.07
C CYS A 170 17.83 10.52 -1.73
N TYR A 171 18.33 10.88 -0.55
CA TYR A 171 18.66 12.26 -0.20
C TYR A 171 20.17 12.42 -0.31
N GLU A 172 20.64 13.46 -0.99
CA GLU A 172 22.08 13.73 -1.12
C GLU A 172 22.44 15.05 -0.44
N SER A 173 23.53 15.04 0.34
CA SER A 173 24.00 16.21 1.10
C SER A 173 24.40 17.39 0.23
N ASP A 174 24.84 17.14 -1.01
CA ASP A 174 25.40 18.16 -1.88
C ASP A 174 24.30 19.02 -2.49
N GLU A 175 23.22 18.37 -2.94
CA GLU A 175 22.05 19.05 -3.51
C GLU A 175 20.98 19.39 -2.47
N ARG A 176 21.06 18.80 -1.27
CA ARG A 176 20.08 18.94 -0.17
C ARG A 176 18.65 18.63 -0.61
N LYS A 177 18.49 17.62 -1.48
CA LYS A 177 17.22 17.25 -2.11
C LYS A 177 17.02 15.75 -2.15
N TRP A 178 15.75 15.36 -2.21
CA TRP A 178 15.35 13.99 -2.50
C TRP A 178 15.29 13.73 -4.00
N PHE A 179 15.91 12.63 -4.41
CA PHE A 179 15.82 12.01 -5.72
C PHE A 179 15.02 10.72 -5.61
N LYS A 180 14.33 10.40 -6.69
CA LYS A 180 13.63 9.15 -6.88
C LYS A 180 14.23 8.44 -8.08
N PHE A 181 14.75 7.23 -7.86
CA PHE A 181 15.32 6.38 -8.90
C PHE A 181 14.36 5.22 -9.16
N ASP A 182 14.18 4.85 -10.43
CA ASP A 182 13.33 3.73 -10.89
C ASP A 182 14.15 2.56 -11.44
#